data_AF-A0A8T3YG71-F1
#
_entry.id   AF-A0A8T3YG71-F1
#
_cell.length_a   1.000
_cell.length_b   1.000
_cell.length_c   1.000
_cell.angle_alpha   90.00
_cell.angle_beta   90.00
_cell.angle_gamma   90.00
#
_symmetry.space_group_name_H-M   'P 1'
#
loop_
_entity.id
_entity.type
_entity.pdbx_description
1 polymer ?
#
loop_
_entity_poly.entity_id
_entity_poly.type
_entity_poly.pdbx_seq_one_letter_code
_entity_poly.pdbx_strand_id
1 'polypeptide(L)' 'MSSPGHRKNILTATYDKEGVGVAGSSDGNVLITQGFC' A
#
# COMPACT_ATOMS: atom_id res chain seq x y z
N MET A 1 -11.09 -2.21 -4.19
CA MET A 1 -10.50 -0.99 -3.61
C MET A 1 -11.54 -0.23 -2.77
N SER A 2 -12.04 -0.79 -1.66
CA SER A 2 -13.25 -0.28 -0.99
C SER A 2 -12.98 0.76 0.10
N SER A 3 -11.72 0.97 0.49
CA SER A 3 -11.32 2.07 1.38
C SER A 3 -11.09 3.34 0.56
N PRO A 4 -11.87 4.43 0.79
CA PRO A 4 -11.69 5.68 0.06
C PRO A 4 -10.30 6.30 0.25
N GLY A 5 -9.72 6.19 1.45
CA GLY A 5 -8.39 6.71 1.77
C GLY A 5 -7.29 6.01 0.99
N HIS A 6 -7.28 4.67 0.99
CA HIS A 6 -6.29 3.90 0.21
C HIS A 6 -6.46 4.13 -1.29
N ARG A 7 -7.72 4.18 -1.77
CA ARG A 7 -8.02 4.46 -3.18
C ARG A 7 -7.46 5.81 -3.62
N LYS A 8 -7.58 6.85 -2.78
CA LYS A 8 -7.04 8.19 -3.08
C LYS A 8 -5.54 8.14 -3.34
N ASN A 9 -4.76 7.46 -2.49
CA ASN A 9 -3.30 7.36 -2.68
C ASN A 9 -2.97 6.70 -4.02
N ILE A 10 -3.61 5.57 -4.34
CA ILE A 10 -3.35 4.79 -5.57
C ILE A 10 -3.75 5.53 -6.85
N LEU A 11 -4.80 6.36 -6.80
CA LEU A 11 -5.26 7.13 -7.96
C LEU A 11 -4.64 8.54 -8.05
N THR A 12 -3.76 8.92 -7.12
CA THR A 12 -3.09 10.23 -7.17
C THR A 12 -2.05 10.23 -8.27
N ALA A 13 -2.29 10.98 -9.34
CA ALA A 13 -1.45 10.99 -10.54
C ALA A 13 -0.06 11.64 -10.36
N THR A 14 0.18 12.33 -9.23
CA THR A 14 1.43 13.05 -8.99
C THR A 14 2.52 12.20 -8.38
N TYR A 15 2.19 11.04 -7.81
CA TYR A 15 3.21 10.09 -7.37
C TYR A 15 3.78 9.39 -8.59
N ASP A 16 5.10 9.41 -8.74
CA ASP A 16 5.82 8.79 -9.85
C ASP A 16 6.61 7.54 -9.41
N LYS A 17 6.68 7.30 -8.10
CA LYS A 17 7.34 6.14 -7.50
C LYS A 17 6.46 5.48 -6.44
N GLU A 18 6.54 4.16 -6.38
CA GLU A 18 5.93 3.34 -5.32
C GLU A 18 6.95 2.35 -4.77
N GLY A 19 7.03 2.26 -3.44
CA GLY A 19 7.70 1.18 -2.73
C GLY A 19 6.67 0.27 -2.08
N VAL A 20 6.83 -1.05 -2.26
CA VAL A 20 5.95 -2.06 -1.64
C VAL A 20 6.78 -2.98 -0.77
N GLY A 21 6.41 -3.07 0.51
CA GLY A 21 6.96 -4.00 1.48
C GLY A 21 5.94 -5.07 1.85
N VAL A 22 6.40 -6.33 1.93
CA VAL A 22 5.58 -7.48 2.34
C VAL A 22 6.32 -8.24 3.44
N ALA A 23 5.63 -8.57 4.51
CA ALA A 23 6.16 -9.37 5.61
C ALA A 23 5.14 -10.41 6.07
N GLY A 24 5.60 -11.64 6.36
CA GLY A 24 4.81 -12.63 7.08
C GLY A 24 4.96 -12.43 8.59
N SER A 25 3.86 -12.53 9.33
CA SER A 25 3.89 -12.55 10.79
C SER A 25 3.74 -13.97 11.34
N SER A 26 4.17 -14.18 12.57
CA SER A 26 4.19 -15.49 13.24
C SER A 26 2.80 -16.09 13.45
N ASP A 27 1.75 -15.28 13.39
CA ASP A 27 0.34 -15.70 13.45
C ASP A 27 -0.24 -16.07 12.07
N GLY A 28 0.61 -16.13 11.04
CA GLY A 28 0.23 -16.53 9.69
C GLY A 28 -0.38 -15.40 8.85
N ASN A 29 -0.46 -14.17 9.37
CA ASN A 29 -0.91 -13.04 8.58
C ASN A 29 0.18 -12.56 7.60
N VAL A 30 -0.26 -11.89 6.54
CA VAL A 30 0.61 -11.20 5.58
C VAL A 30 0.37 -9.70 5.72
N LEU A 31 1.40 -8.96 6.10
CA LEU A 31 1.40 -7.52 6.26
C LEU A 31 1.93 -6.87 4.98
N ILE A 32 1.22 -5.86 4.49
CA ILE A 32 1.53 -5.15 3.25
C ILE A 32 1.61 -3.65 3.57
N THR A 33 2.69 -3.00 3.14
CA THR A 33 2.86 -1.54 3.25
C THR A 33 3.20 -0.96 1.90
N GLN A 34 2.55 0.15 1.53
CA GLN A 34 2.81 0.90 0.30
C GLN A 34 3.23 2.33 0.66
N GLY A 35 4.34 2.79 0.07
CA GLY A 35 4.80 4.17 0.13
C GLY A 35 4.79 4.80 -1.26
N PHE A 36 4.12 5.94 -1.40
CA PHE A 36 4.00 6.68 -2.66
C PHE A 36 4.76 8.01 -2.55
N CYS A 37 5.57 8.36 -3.55
CA CYS A 37 6.29 9.64 -3.61
C CYS A 37 6.44 10.19 -5.04
#